data_AF-A0A0C1IV21-F1
#
_entry.id   AF-A0A0C1IV21-F1
#
_cell.length_a   1.000
_cell.length_b   1.000
_cell.length_c   1.000
_cell.angle_alpha   90.00
_cell.angle_beta   90.00
_cell.angle_gamma   90.00
#
_symmetry.space_group_name_H-M   'P 1'
#
loop_
_entity.id
_entity.type
_entity.pdbx_description
1 polymer ?
#
loop_
_entity_poly.entity_id
_entity_poly.type
_entity_poly.pdbx_seq_one_letter_code
_entity_poly.pdbx_strand_id
1 'polypeptide(L)'
;MISENYPLFVGLVQDRFHYLNLSFEQAEKVYQYEQDKESYSGEKGFTDWEERDYERTIMMEILTAEQFSSYETIRNENIQQHERYLAEEDGGLANQFAYSTELINFYETVYLPEFLNDRNITRQYVRALNQAAKVEFLKKEYKKFLVDSKREILITHFRLYRTFKPNQLKLSLLHHSLSYIFPDYQAFKSRMDDATRTVAEYLKEKLQIVPETTDELFLRKSKELNEFVTAITKKYFGDPREWNIAIGHYTPEQERENRIMFPLLLDKESYGLRKSMNQSYTT
;
A
#
# COMPACT_ATOMS: atom_id res chain seq x y z
N MET A 1 20.41 35.93 -12.72
CA MET A 1 20.06 36.52 -14.04
C MET A 1 18.60 36.22 -14.27
N ILE A 2 17.75 37.25 -14.40
CA ILE A 2 16.35 37.06 -14.77
C ILE A 2 16.36 36.59 -16.23
N SER A 3 15.84 35.39 -16.48
CA SER A 3 15.71 34.83 -17.83
C SER A 3 14.91 35.79 -18.72
N GLU A 4 15.28 35.96 -19.99
CA GLU A 4 14.55 36.81 -20.95
C GLU A 4 13.06 36.40 -21.08
N ASN A 5 12.72 35.17 -20.68
CA ASN A 5 11.36 34.63 -20.68
C ASN A 5 10.57 34.92 -19.39
N TYR A 6 11.15 35.58 -18.39
CA TYR A 6 10.48 35.81 -17.10
C TYR A 6 9.15 36.57 -17.20
N PRO A 7 9.05 37.69 -17.97
CA PRO A 7 7.77 38.37 -18.13
C PRO A 7 6.73 37.52 -18.87
N LEU A 8 7.17 36.62 -19.76
CA LEU A 8 6.29 35.67 -20.44
C LEU A 8 5.67 34.69 -19.44
N PHE A 9 6.47 34.14 -18.51
CA PHE A 9 5.96 33.21 -17.50
C PHE A 9 4.99 33.87 -16.53
N VAL A 10 5.26 35.11 -16.11
CA VAL A 10 4.31 35.91 -15.31
C VAL A 10 3.02 36.18 -16.09
N GLY A 11 3.12 36.46 -17.40
CA GLY A 11 1.96 36.61 -18.28
C GLY A 11 1.10 35.34 -18.36
N LEU A 12 1.71 34.15 -18.44
CA LEU A 12 0.97 32.89 -18.42
C LEU A 12 0.18 32.67 -17.12
N VAL A 13 0.69 33.16 -15.99
CA VAL A 13 -0.05 33.15 -14.72
C VAL A 13 -1.26 34.09 -14.79
N GLN A 14 -1.12 35.29 -15.35
CA GLN A 14 -2.26 36.19 -15.56
C GLN A 14 -3.32 35.56 -16.47
N ASP A 15 -2.92 34.85 -17.53
CA ASP A 15 -3.86 34.16 -18.42
C ASP A 15 -4.61 33.03 -17.70
N ARG A 16 -3.90 32.22 -16.89
CA ARG A 16 -4.49 31.13 -16.09
C ARG A 16 -5.50 31.66 -15.07
N PHE A 17 -5.19 32.79 -14.43
CA PHE A 17 -6.01 33.44 -13.42
C PHE A 17 -6.73 34.69 -13.96
N HIS A 18 -7.08 34.71 -15.25
CA HIS A 18 -7.67 35.90 -15.90
C HIS A 18 -8.94 36.41 -15.20
N TYR A 19 -9.73 35.52 -14.61
CA TYR A 19 -10.93 35.85 -13.85
C TYR A 19 -10.65 36.69 -12.58
N LEU A 20 -9.41 36.71 -12.08
CA LEU A 20 -8.98 37.52 -10.94
C LEU A 20 -8.43 38.89 -11.34
N ASN A 21 -8.18 39.13 -12.63
CA ASN A 21 -7.53 40.34 -13.14
C ASN A 21 -6.27 40.71 -12.33
N LEU A 22 -5.35 39.75 -12.18
CA LEU A 22 -4.13 39.93 -11.38
C LEU A 22 -3.27 41.07 -11.92
N SER A 23 -2.75 41.92 -11.02
CA SER A 23 -1.66 42.83 -11.39
C SER A 23 -0.39 42.04 -11.72
N PHE A 24 0.56 42.66 -12.42
CA PHE A 24 1.84 42.02 -12.71
C PHE A 24 2.56 41.60 -11.43
N GLU A 25 2.57 42.44 -10.40
CA GLU A 25 3.20 42.12 -9.10
C GLU A 25 2.52 40.93 -8.40
N GLN A 26 1.19 40.83 -8.47
CA GLN A 26 0.46 39.70 -7.91
C GLN A 26 0.77 38.41 -8.68
N ALA A 27 0.74 38.46 -10.01
CA ALA A 27 1.05 37.31 -10.86
C ALA A 27 2.51 36.87 -10.69
N GLU A 28 3.44 37.80 -10.47
CA GLU A 28 4.84 37.50 -10.17
C GLU A 28 4.99 36.70 -8.87
N LYS A 29 4.27 37.09 -7.81
CA LYS A 29 4.26 36.34 -6.53
C LYS A 29 3.65 34.94 -6.69
N VAL A 30 2.58 34.81 -7.46
CA VAL A 30 1.99 33.49 -7.78
C VAL A 30 2.97 32.64 -8.57
N TYR A 31 3.66 33.22 -9.56
CA TYR A 31 4.69 32.51 -10.33
C TYR A 31 5.83 31.99 -9.43
N GLN A 32 6.30 32.80 -8.49
CA GLN A 32 7.32 32.37 -7.52
C GLN A 32 6.84 31.18 -6.67
N TYR A 33 5.60 31.22 -6.19
CA TYR A 33 4.98 30.09 -5.51
C TYR A 33 4.94 28.82 -6.38
N GLU A 34 4.58 28.93 -7.66
CA GLU A 34 4.56 27.79 -8.57
C GLU A 34 5.96 27.17 -8.75
N GLN A 35 7.01 27.99 -8.79
CA GLN A 35 8.40 27.52 -8.85
C GLN A 35 8.86 26.84 -7.55
N ASP A 36 8.47 27.38 -6.40
CA ASP A 36 8.77 26.77 -5.09
C ASP A 36 8.06 25.41 -4.96
N LYS A 37 6.81 25.31 -5.43
CA LYS A 37 6.04 24.07 -5.47
C LYS A 37 6.75 22.97 -6.28
N GLU A 38 7.23 23.28 -7.49
CA GLU A 38 7.89 22.29 -8.37
C GLU A 38 9.20 21.72 -7.77
N SER A 39 9.81 22.46 -6.85
CA SER A 39 11.05 22.08 -6.17
C SER A 39 10.88 20.95 -5.14
N TYR A 40 9.64 20.61 -4.74
CA TYR A 40 9.35 19.59 -3.72
C TYR A 40 9.09 18.16 -4.28
N SER A 41 9.51 17.87 -5.51
CA SER A 41 9.26 16.60 -6.22
C SER A 41 10.06 15.38 -5.72
N GLY A 42 10.01 15.09 -4.41
CA GLY A 42 10.59 13.89 -3.78
C GLY A 42 9.59 13.10 -2.92
N GLU A 43 10.08 12.07 -2.20
CA GLU A 43 9.28 11.17 -1.33
C GLU A 43 8.49 11.87 -0.19
N LYS A 44 8.67 13.17 0.00
CA LYS A 44 8.02 14.00 1.04
C LYS A 44 7.23 15.18 0.48
N GLY A 45 6.70 15.06 -0.74
CA GLY A 45 5.84 16.07 -1.33
C GLY A 45 4.51 16.28 -0.57
N PHE A 46 3.86 17.41 -0.85
CA PHE A 46 2.47 17.63 -0.46
C PHE A 46 1.55 16.64 -1.16
N THR A 47 0.51 16.21 -0.46
CA THR A 47 -0.67 15.62 -1.09
C THR A 47 -1.52 16.68 -1.75
N ASP A 48 -2.39 16.31 -2.67
CA ASP A 48 -3.32 17.23 -3.34
C ASP A 48 -4.09 18.13 -2.34
N TRP A 49 -4.46 17.60 -1.18
CA TRP A 49 -5.14 18.37 -0.13
C TRP A 49 -4.23 19.37 0.56
N GLU A 50 -3.04 18.93 0.97
CA GLU A 50 -2.05 19.81 1.61
C GLU A 50 -1.59 20.90 0.64
N GLU A 51 -1.45 20.57 -0.64
CA GLU A 51 -1.13 21.51 -1.69
C GLU A 51 -2.23 22.56 -1.84
N ARG A 52 -3.50 22.15 -1.90
CA ARG A 52 -4.64 23.09 -1.98
C ARG A 52 -4.75 23.98 -0.74
N ASP A 53 -4.38 23.49 0.43
CA ASP A 53 -4.40 24.26 1.68
C ASP A 53 -3.23 25.25 1.74
N TYR A 54 -2.06 24.84 1.24
CA TYR A 54 -0.90 25.72 1.07
C TYR A 54 -1.18 26.81 0.03
N GLU A 55 -1.67 26.44 -1.16
CA GLU A 55 -2.07 27.37 -2.22
C GLU A 55 -3.05 28.43 -1.69
N ARG A 56 -4.07 28.01 -0.95
CA ARG A 56 -5.04 28.92 -0.35
C ARG A 56 -4.37 29.94 0.58
N THR A 57 -3.41 29.50 1.38
CA THR A 57 -2.68 30.36 2.31
C THR A 57 -1.91 31.43 1.55
N ILE A 58 -1.20 31.03 0.49
CA ILE A 58 -0.44 31.94 -0.36
C ILE A 58 -1.36 32.92 -1.11
N MET A 59 -2.47 32.44 -1.68
CA MET A 59 -3.43 33.28 -2.40
C MET A 59 -4.09 34.31 -1.48
N MET A 60 -4.33 33.97 -0.21
CA MET A 60 -4.86 34.91 0.79
C MET A 60 -3.89 36.07 1.07
N GLU A 61 -2.57 35.85 0.93
CA GLU A 61 -1.55 36.88 1.12
C GLU A 61 -1.36 37.77 -0.11
N ILE A 62 -1.56 37.22 -1.32
CA ILE A 62 -1.31 37.91 -2.59
C ILE A 62 -2.54 38.73 -3.05
N LEU A 63 -3.74 38.17 -2.88
CA LEU A 63 -4.97 38.69 -3.46
C LEU A 63 -5.63 39.75 -2.57
N THR A 64 -6.36 40.68 -3.18
CA THR A 64 -7.29 41.54 -2.43
C THR A 64 -8.47 40.72 -1.91
N ALA A 65 -9.23 41.26 -0.94
CA ALA A 65 -10.39 40.56 -0.39
C ALA A 65 -11.43 40.16 -1.46
N GLU A 66 -11.67 41.02 -2.46
CA GLU A 66 -12.60 40.74 -3.56
C GLU A 66 -12.08 39.65 -4.50
N GLN A 67 -10.79 39.72 -4.87
CA GLN A 67 -10.14 38.69 -5.69
C GLN A 67 -10.12 37.34 -4.97
N PHE A 68 -9.78 37.33 -3.68
CA PHE A 68 -9.74 36.12 -2.88
C PHE A 68 -11.13 35.48 -2.74
N SER A 69 -12.19 36.28 -2.62
CA SER A 69 -13.57 35.76 -2.61
C SER A 69 -13.93 35.06 -3.92
N SER A 70 -13.53 35.61 -5.06
CA SER A 70 -13.73 34.99 -6.38
C SER A 70 -12.92 33.71 -6.53
N TYR A 71 -11.65 33.72 -6.08
CA TYR A 71 -10.78 32.55 -6.04
C TYR A 71 -11.37 31.42 -5.19
N GLU A 72 -11.81 31.71 -3.96
CA GLU A 72 -12.41 30.71 -3.05
C GLU A 72 -13.67 30.07 -3.64
N THR A 73 -14.46 30.82 -4.41
CA THR A 73 -15.64 30.28 -5.09
C THR A 73 -15.24 29.19 -6.08
N ILE A 74 -14.34 29.49 -7.01
CA ILE A 74 -13.87 28.53 -8.02
C ILE A 74 -13.11 27.36 -7.36
N ARG A 75 -12.28 27.64 -6.35
CA ARG A 75 -11.57 26.61 -5.59
C ARG A 75 -12.53 25.62 -4.95
N ASN A 76 -13.60 26.12 -4.31
CA ASN A 76 -14.60 25.27 -3.66
C ASN A 76 -15.38 24.43 -4.68
N GLU A 77 -15.69 24.97 -5.86
CA GLU A 77 -16.30 24.21 -6.96
C GLU A 77 -15.38 23.05 -7.42
N ASN A 78 -14.09 23.33 -7.62
CA ASN A 78 -13.09 22.33 -7.98
C ASN A 78 -12.91 21.26 -6.89
N ILE A 79 -12.97 21.66 -5.61
CA ILE A 79 -12.96 20.71 -4.48
C ILE A 79 -14.18 19.80 -4.54
N GLN A 80 -15.38 20.35 -4.69
CA GLN A 80 -16.62 19.56 -4.76
C GLN A 80 -16.65 18.63 -5.98
N GLN A 81 -16.10 19.06 -7.12
CA GLN A 81 -15.95 18.18 -8.29
C GLN A 81 -15.00 17.03 -8.01
N HIS A 82 -13.84 17.31 -7.39
CA HIS A 82 -12.89 16.28 -7.02
C HIS A 82 -13.45 15.29 -5.99
N GLU A 83 -14.19 15.77 -4.98
CA GLU A 83 -14.86 14.91 -4.00
C GLU A 83 -15.86 13.95 -4.66
N ARG A 84 -16.67 14.45 -5.60
CA ARG A 84 -17.59 13.61 -6.39
C ARG A 84 -16.85 12.56 -7.20
N TYR A 85 -15.78 12.95 -7.88
CA TYR A 85 -14.93 12.04 -8.63
C TYR A 85 -14.36 10.92 -7.73
N LEU A 86 -13.84 11.26 -6.55
CA LEU A 86 -13.31 10.27 -5.61
C LEU A 86 -14.38 9.27 -5.17
N ALA A 87 -15.60 9.75 -4.87
CA ALA A 87 -16.72 8.90 -4.46
C ALA A 87 -17.22 7.99 -5.59
N GLU A 88 -17.26 8.48 -6.83
CA GLU A 88 -17.63 7.69 -8.01
C GLU A 88 -16.61 6.57 -8.26
N GLU A 89 -15.32 6.88 -8.18
CA GLU A 89 -14.25 5.89 -8.33
C GLU A 89 -14.32 4.82 -7.24
N ASP A 90 -14.61 5.21 -5.99
CA ASP A 90 -14.78 4.29 -4.85
C ASP A 90 -15.95 3.32 -5.02
N GLY A 91 -16.96 3.70 -5.82
CA GLY A 91 -18.10 2.85 -6.17
C GLY A 91 -17.75 1.67 -7.08
N GLY A 92 -16.62 1.74 -7.80
CA GLY A 92 -16.20 0.74 -8.78
C GLY A 92 -15.52 -0.51 -8.22
N LEU A 93 -15.44 -0.67 -6.89
CA LEU A 93 -14.57 -1.67 -6.24
C LEU A 93 -15.23 -3.03 -5.95
N ALA A 94 -16.49 -3.24 -6.35
CA ALA A 94 -17.26 -4.45 -6.03
C ALA A 94 -16.54 -5.76 -6.45
N ASN A 95 -16.01 -5.82 -7.68
CA ASN A 95 -15.29 -7.00 -8.16
C ASN A 95 -13.99 -7.24 -7.39
N GLN A 96 -13.31 -6.18 -6.96
CA GLN A 96 -12.06 -6.28 -6.20
C GLN A 96 -12.31 -6.84 -4.79
N PHE A 97 -13.40 -6.45 -4.13
CA PHE A 97 -13.82 -7.09 -2.88
C PHE A 97 -14.13 -8.57 -3.08
N ALA A 98 -14.98 -8.91 -4.04
CA ALA A 98 -15.38 -10.30 -4.27
C ALA A 98 -14.18 -11.19 -4.58
N TYR A 99 -13.27 -10.74 -5.44
CA TYR A 99 -12.01 -11.39 -5.73
C TYR A 99 -11.16 -11.60 -4.47
N SER A 100 -10.97 -10.54 -3.67
CA SER A 100 -10.07 -10.58 -2.51
C SER A 100 -10.65 -11.42 -1.37
N THR A 101 -11.96 -11.39 -1.16
CA THR A 101 -12.67 -12.26 -0.21
C THR A 101 -12.55 -13.72 -0.62
N GLU A 102 -12.74 -14.06 -1.89
CA GLU A 102 -12.60 -15.43 -2.39
C GLU A 102 -11.16 -15.93 -2.28
N LEU A 103 -10.17 -15.06 -2.52
CA LEU A 103 -8.75 -15.36 -2.31
C LEU A 103 -8.41 -15.64 -0.84
N ILE A 104 -8.87 -14.79 0.08
CA ILE A 104 -8.69 -15.01 1.54
C ILE A 104 -9.31 -16.34 1.96
N ASN A 105 -10.54 -16.60 1.53
CA ASN A 105 -11.23 -17.85 1.86
C ASN A 105 -10.46 -19.07 1.37
N PHE A 106 -9.90 -19.03 0.15
CA PHE A 106 -9.06 -20.10 -0.36
C PHE A 106 -7.80 -20.30 0.49
N TYR A 107 -7.12 -19.22 0.88
CA TYR A 107 -5.96 -19.31 1.76
C TYR A 107 -6.30 -19.99 3.08
N GLU A 108 -7.40 -19.59 3.71
CA GLU A 108 -7.79 -20.10 5.03
C GLU A 108 -8.32 -21.53 5.00
N THR A 109 -9.07 -21.91 3.97
CA THR A 109 -9.82 -23.18 3.94
C THR A 109 -9.14 -24.28 3.15
N VAL A 110 -8.29 -23.93 2.17
CA VAL A 110 -7.69 -24.90 1.25
C VAL A 110 -6.15 -24.86 1.31
N TYR A 111 -5.56 -23.68 1.22
CA TYR A 111 -4.11 -23.56 1.06
C TYR A 111 -3.34 -23.83 2.36
N LEU A 112 -3.59 -23.03 3.41
CA LEU A 112 -2.84 -23.06 4.67
C LEU A 112 -3.07 -24.30 5.55
N PRO A 113 -4.27 -24.90 5.62
CA PRO A 113 -4.50 -26.03 6.50
C PRO A 113 -3.50 -27.16 6.31
N GLU A 114 -3.06 -27.45 5.08
CA GLU A 114 -2.04 -28.46 4.83
C GLU A 114 -0.68 -28.07 5.44
N PHE A 115 -0.23 -26.82 5.29
CA PHE A 115 1.01 -26.34 5.93
C PHE A 115 0.95 -26.36 7.46
N LEU A 116 -0.19 -26.00 8.05
CA LEU A 116 -0.38 -25.93 9.50
C LEU A 116 -0.53 -27.31 10.17
N ASN A 117 -1.08 -28.27 9.42
CA ASN A 117 -1.30 -29.64 9.88
C ASN A 117 -0.14 -30.58 9.54
N ASP A 118 0.74 -30.19 8.63
CA ASP A 118 1.97 -30.91 8.36
C ASP A 118 2.93 -30.81 9.55
N ARG A 119 2.89 -31.88 10.37
CA ARG A 119 3.77 -32.04 11.53
C ARG A 119 5.24 -32.12 11.12
N ASN A 120 5.57 -32.53 9.90
CA ASN A 120 6.95 -32.58 9.43
C ASN A 120 7.47 -31.17 9.18
N ILE A 121 6.72 -30.28 8.54
CA ILE A 121 7.16 -28.91 8.27
C ILE A 121 7.40 -28.14 9.57
N THR A 122 6.40 -28.09 10.45
CA THR A 122 6.51 -27.31 11.70
C THR A 122 7.62 -27.86 12.61
N ARG A 123 7.76 -29.19 12.68
CA ARG A 123 8.70 -29.85 13.59
C ARG A 123 10.11 -29.90 13.02
N GLN A 124 10.28 -30.04 11.70
CA GLN A 124 11.61 -30.06 11.06
C GLN A 124 12.23 -28.67 11.06
N TYR A 125 11.50 -27.60 10.75
CA TYR A 125 12.07 -26.24 10.74
C TYR A 125 12.48 -25.76 12.14
N VAL A 126 11.65 -26.02 13.16
CA VAL A 126 11.95 -25.59 14.54
C VAL A 126 13.02 -26.47 15.18
N ARG A 127 13.02 -27.80 14.94
CA ARG A 127 14.03 -28.71 15.51
C ARG A 127 15.37 -28.68 14.79
N ALA A 128 15.39 -28.54 13.45
CA ALA A 128 16.63 -28.51 12.68
C ALA A 128 17.53 -27.34 13.08
N LEU A 129 16.94 -26.26 13.58
CA LEU A 129 17.67 -25.05 13.92
C LEU A 129 18.12 -25.00 15.38
N ASN A 130 17.38 -25.59 16.33
CA ASN A 130 17.54 -25.32 17.76
C ASN A 130 17.64 -23.79 18.06
N GLN A 131 16.97 -22.97 17.25
CA GLN A 131 17.01 -21.51 17.28
C GLN A 131 15.65 -20.90 17.65
N ALA A 132 14.88 -21.56 18.52
CA ALA A 132 13.53 -21.13 18.88
C ALA A 132 13.48 -19.64 19.26
N ALA A 133 14.46 -19.15 20.04
CA ALA A 133 14.53 -17.75 20.44
C ALA A 133 14.67 -16.78 19.25
N LYS A 134 15.44 -17.14 18.20
CA LYS A 134 15.61 -16.30 17.00
C LYS A 134 14.35 -16.30 16.13
N VAL A 135 13.67 -17.45 16.02
CA VAL A 135 12.40 -17.56 15.29
C VAL A 135 11.32 -16.74 15.99
N GLU A 136 11.20 -16.85 17.31
CA GLU A 136 10.25 -16.05 18.10
C GLU A 136 10.55 -14.55 18.02
N PHE A 137 11.83 -14.18 18.05
CA PHE A 137 12.24 -12.80 17.80
C PHE A 137 11.78 -12.32 16.41
N LEU A 138 12.04 -13.10 15.35
CA LEU A 138 11.66 -12.74 13.99
C LEU A 138 10.13 -12.60 13.83
N LYS A 139 9.34 -13.50 14.43
CA LYS A 139 7.87 -13.41 14.46
C LYS A 139 7.38 -12.16 15.19
N LYS A 140 8.03 -11.80 16.31
CA LYS A 140 7.69 -10.57 17.04
C LYS A 140 7.93 -9.33 16.18
N GLU A 141 9.06 -9.26 15.48
CA GLU A 141 9.36 -8.16 14.56
C GLU A 141 8.41 -8.15 13.35
N TYR A 142 8.05 -9.32 12.83
CA TYR A 142 7.02 -9.42 11.78
C TYR A 142 5.67 -8.87 12.25
N LYS A 143 5.25 -9.21 13.48
CA LYS A 143 4.02 -8.66 14.07
C LYS A 143 4.07 -7.13 14.18
N LYS A 144 5.21 -6.56 14.56
CA LYS A 144 5.41 -5.11 14.59
C LYS A 144 5.30 -4.51 13.18
N PHE A 145 5.95 -5.12 12.20
CA PHE A 145 5.82 -4.75 10.79
C PHE A 145 4.35 -4.73 10.32
N LEU A 146 3.54 -5.73 10.69
CA LEU A 146 2.11 -5.75 10.35
C LEU A 146 1.37 -4.55 10.96
N VAL A 147 1.59 -4.26 12.25
CA VAL A 147 0.96 -3.12 12.93
C VAL A 147 1.38 -1.79 12.29
N ASP A 148 2.67 -1.61 12.00
CA ASP A 148 3.19 -0.40 11.37
C ASP A 148 2.64 -0.23 9.95
N SER A 149 2.53 -1.32 9.18
CA SER A 149 1.96 -1.32 7.83
C SER A 149 0.46 -0.97 7.85
N LYS A 150 -0.30 -1.51 8.81
CA LYS A 150 -1.71 -1.11 9.00
C LYS A 150 -1.84 0.37 9.31
N ARG A 151 -0.98 0.90 10.20
CA ARG A 151 -0.97 2.33 10.54
C ARG A 151 -0.67 3.17 9.31
N GLU A 152 0.29 2.77 8.50
CA GLU A 152 0.66 3.46 7.27
C GLU A 152 -0.49 3.48 6.25
N ILE A 153 -1.21 2.36 6.07
CA ILE A 153 -2.43 2.31 5.24
C ILE A 153 -3.45 3.35 5.71
N LEU A 154 -3.69 3.44 7.03
CA LEU A 154 -4.64 4.40 7.59
C LEU A 154 -4.18 5.85 7.38
N ILE A 155 -2.91 6.16 7.71
CA ILE A 155 -2.36 7.52 7.55
C ILE A 155 -2.42 7.95 6.08
N THR A 156 -1.90 7.12 5.18
CA THR A 156 -1.88 7.41 3.75
C THR A 156 -3.30 7.58 3.20
N HIS A 157 -4.24 6.73 3.63
CA HIS A 157 -5.64 6.86 3.22
C HIS A 157 -6.23 8.21 3.63
N PHE A 158 -6.17 8.57 4.92
CA PHE A 158 -6.78 9.81 5.38
C PHE A 158 -6.05 11.05 4.85
N ARG A 159 -4.74 10.96 4.58
CA ARG A 159 -3.96 12.05 3.97
C ARG A 159 -4.34 12.28 2.50
N LEU A 160 -4.52 11.21 1.72
CA LEU A 160 -4.80 11.31 0.27
C LEU A 160 -6.29 11.42 -0.06
N TYR A 161 -7.14 10.66 0.63
CA TYR A 161 -8.54 10.47 0.25
C TYR A 161 -9.52 11.00 1.31
N ARG A 162 -9.02 11.45 2.47
CA ARG A 162 -9.85 11.89 3.60
C ARG A 162 -10.91 10.84 3.92
N THR A 163 -12.19 11.17 3.74
CA THR A 163 -13.33 10.25 3.97
C THR A 163 -14.05 9.84 2.68
N PHE A 164 -13.52 10.20 1.52
CA PHE A 164 -14.23 10.10 0.23
C PHE A 164 -14.07 8.74 -0.46
N LYS A 165 -13.10 7.91 -0.03
CA LYS A 165 -12.88 6.56 -0.58
C LYS A 165 -12.98 5.42 0.46
N PRO A 166 -14.07 5.30 1.21
CA PRO A 166 -14.18 4.31 2.28
C PRO A 166 -14.04 2.86 1.80
N ASN A 167 -14.44 2.54 0.56
CA ASN A 167 -14.28 1.19 0.02
C ASN A 167 -12.82 0.89 -0.33
N GLN A 168 -12.07 1.85 -0.87
CA GLN A 168 -10.63 1.71 -1.08
C GLN A 168 -9.91 1.40 0.23
N LEU A 169 -10.28 2.08 1.33
CA LEU A 169 -9.71 1.77 2.65
C LEU A 169 -10.00 0.35 3.08
N LYS A 170 -11.28 -0.07 3.00
CA LYS A 170 -11.69 -1.43 3.36
C LYS A 170 -10.95 -2.47 2.53
N LEU A 171 -10.78 -2.24 1.23
CA LEU A 171 -10.04 -3.13 0.35
C LEU A 171 -8.56 -3.21 0.71
N SER A 172 -7.90 -2.07 0.96
CA SER A 172 -6.50 -2.04 1.42
C SER A 172 -6.32 -2.79 2.74
N LEU A 173 -7.26 -2.64 3.68
CA LEU A 173 -7.24 -3.38 4.95
C LEU A 173 -7.51 -4.88 4.74
N LEU A 174 -8.35 -5.24 3.78
CA LEU A 174 -8.61 -6.62 3.39
C LEU A 174 -7.34 -7.26 2.79
N HIS A 175 -6.67 -6.59 1.86
CA HIS A 175 -5.37 -7.04 1.34
C HIS A 175 -4.33 -7.15 2.44
N HIS A 176 -4.27 -6.19 3.35
CA HIS A 176 -3.36 -6.27 4.49
C HIS A 176 -3.66 -7.45 5.41
N SER A 177 -4.94 -7.84 5.55
CA SER A 177 -5.32 -9.02 6.32
C SER A 177 -4.73 -10.32 5.75
N LEU A 178 -4.48 -10.40 4.44
CA LEU A 178 -3.76 -11.53 3.85
C LEU A 178 -2.34 -11.66 4.42
N SER A 179 -1.64 -10.57 4.73
CA SER A 179 -0.28 -10.65 5.31
C SER A 179 -0.25 -11.27 6.71
N TYR A 180 -1.36 -11.26 7.45
CA TYR A 180 -1.49 -11.99 8.72
C TYR A 180 -1.68 -13.50 8.53
N ILE A 181 -2.23 -13.88 7.38
CA ILE A 181 -2.64 -15.25 7.04
C ILE A 181 -1.49 -15.93 6.28
N PHE A 182 -0.97 -15.26 5.27
CA PHE A 182 0.11 -15.69 4.38
C PHE A 182 1.24 -14.64 4.43
N PRO A 183 2.29 -14.86 5.26
CA PRO A 183 3.32 -13.86 5.48
C PRO A 183 4.06 -13.42 4.20
N ASP A 184 4.03 -12.12 3.92
CA ASP A 184 4.85 -11.50 2.86
C ASP A 184 6.25 -11.18 3.41
N TYR A 185 7.18 -12.11 3.18
CA TYR A 185 8.56 -11.94 3.63
C TYR A 185 9.31 -10.86 2.83
N GLN A 186 9.03 -10.65 1.54
CA GLN A 186 9.75 -9.63 0.76
C GLN A 186 9.40 -8.22 1.23
N ALA A 187 8.12 -7.95 1.48
CA ALA A 187 7.68 -6.67 2.05
C ALA A 187 8.24 -6.45 3.47
N PHE A 188 8.35 -7.52 4.27
CA PHE A 188 8.98 -7.42 5.58
C PHE A 188 10.49 -7.15 5.49
N LYS A 189 11.19 -7.88 4.62
CA LYS A 189 12.64 -7.77 4.40
C LYS A 189 13.08 -6.37 4.04
N SER A 190 12.31 -5.67 3.19
CA SER A 190 12.63 -4.28 2.79
C SER A 190 12.53 -3.27 3.95
N ARG A 191 11.86 -3.63 5.05
CA ARG A 191 11.66 -2.76 6.24
C ARG A 191 12.38 -3.23 7.49
N MET A 192 13.16 -4.31 7.42
CA MET A 192 13.94 -4.79 8.55
C MET A 192 15.03 -3.80 8.93
N ASP A 193 15.16 -3.53 10.24
CA ASP A 193 16.37 -2.96 10.80
C ASP A 193 17.55 -3.95 10.73
N ASP A 194 18.76 -3.47 10.99
CA ASP A 194 19.98 -4.25 10.82
C ASP A 194 20.03 -5.49 11.74
N ALA A 195 19.49 -5.37 12.96
CA ALA A 195 19.42 -6.47 13.92
C ALA A 195 18.48 -7.58 13.42
N THR A 196 17.29 -7.20 12.95
CA THR A 196 16.30 -8.13 12.39
C THR A 196 16.82 -8.79 11.12
N ARG A 197 17.46 -8.02 10.25
CA ARG A 197 18.08 -8.53 9.02
C ARG A 197 19.15 -9.56 9.32
N THR A 198 20.04 -9.28 10.28
CA THR A 198 21.10 -10.21 10.70
C THR A 198 20.52 -11.55 11.18
N VAL A 199 19.44 -11.50 11.98
CA VAL A 199 18.77 -12.72 12.46
C VAL A 199 18.10 -13.47 11.30
N ALA A 200 17.43 -12.77 10.39
CA ALA A 200 16.79 -13.38 9.22
C ALA A 200 17.80 -14.05 8.30
N GLU A 201 18.93 -13.40 8.02
CA GLU A 201 20.02 -13.95 7.20
C GLU A 201 20.64 -15.19 7.85
N TYR A 202 20.92 -15.15 9.15
CA TYR A 202 21.40 -16.31 9.89
C TYR A 202 20.44 -17.51 9.80
N LEU A 203 19.14 -17.28 9.97
CA LEU A 203 18.13 -18.35 9.86
C LEU A 203 18.04 -18.90 8.44
N LYS A 204 18.08 -18.02 7.43
CA LYS A 204 18.09 -18.40 6.01
C LYS A 204 19.30 -19.27 5.65
N GLU A 205 20.49 -18.90 6.11
CA GLU A 205 21.72 -19.67 5.88
C GLU A 205 21.64 -21.08 6.48
N LYS A 206 21.06 -21.20 7.68
CA LYS A 206 20.86 -22.51 8.32
C LYS A 206 19.79 -23.37 7.64
N LEU A 207 18.92 -22.77 6.84
CA LEU A 207 17.85 -23.44 6.10
C LEU A 207 18.13 -23.56 4.60
N GLN A 208 19.38 -23.43 4.17
CA GLN A 208 19.72 -23.54 2.74
C GLN A 208 19.28 -24.86 2.10
N ILE A 209 19.19 -25.92 2.90
CA ILE A 209 18.69 -27.24 2.49
C ILE A 209 17.25 -27.38 3.00
N VAL A 210 16.29 -27.19 2.10
CA VAL A 210 14.88 -27.51 2.35
C VAL A 210 14.70 -29.02 2.14
N PRO A 211 14.09 -29.75 3.09
CA PRO A 211 13.78 -31.16 2.89
C PRO A 211 12.95 -31.37 1.63
N GLU A 212 13.26 -32.38 0.81
CA GLU A 212 12.57 -32.67 -0.47
C GLU A 212 11.04 -32.71 -0.31
N THR A 213 10.57 -33.42 0.72
CA THR A 213 9.14 -33.49 1.07
C THR A 213 8.47 -32.13 1.31
N THR A 214 9.21 -31.14 1.82
CA THR A 214 8.68 -29.78 2.01
C THR A 214 8.66 -29.03 0.68
N ASP A 215 9.72 -29.14 -0.11
CA ASP A 215 9.79 -28.48 -1.42
C ASP A 215 8.70 -28.99 -2.37
N GLU A 216 8.44 -30.31 -2.38
CA GLU A 216 7.33 -30.92 -3.11
C GLU A 216 5.97 -30.36 -2.69
N LEU A 217 5.73 -30.17 -1.39
CA LEU A 217 4.49 -29.55 -0.91
C LEU A 217 4.36 -28.12 -1.44
N PHE A 218 5.42 -27.32 -1.34
CA PHE A 218 5.42 -25.95 -1.84
C PHE A 218 5.15 -25.90 -3.33
N LEU A 219 5.83 -26.72 -4.15
CA LEU A 219 5.63 -26.75 -5.59
C LEU A 219 4.19 -27.11 -5.95
N ARG A 220 3.64 -28.14 -5.30
CA ARG A 220 2.24 -28.56 -5.49
C ARG A 220 1.27 -27.43 -5.12
N LYS A 221 1.46 -26.80 -3.96
CA LYS A 221 0.59 -25.73 -3.47
C LYS A 221 0.71 -24.45 -4.29
N SER A 222 1.92 -24.07 -4.71
CA SER A 222 2.12 -22.95 -5.64
C SER A 222 1.37 -23.16 -6.96
N LYS A 223 1.39 -24.38 -7.50
CA LYS A 223 0.61 -24.72 -8.70
C LYS A 223 -0.89 -24.55 -8.46
N GLU A 224 -1.41 -25.11 -7.36
CA GLU A 224 -2.83 -24.99 -6.97
C GLU A 224 -3.26 -23.53 -6.80
N LEU A 225 -2.44 -22.72 -6.13
CA LEU A 225 -2.66 -21.29 -5.97
C LEU A 225 -2.69 -20.57 -7.33
N ASN A 226 -1.74 -20.86 -8.23
CA ASN A 226 -1.69 -20.23 -9.55
C ASN A 226 -2.93 -20.58 -10.39
N GLU A 227 -3.36 -21.84 -10.37
CA GLU A 227 -4.58 -22.29 -11.05
C GLU A 227 -5.82 -21.59 -10.49
N PHE A 228 -5.93 -21.51 -9.17
CA PHE A 228 -7.02 -20.82 -8.50
C PHE A 228 -7.04 -19.31 -8.80
N VAL A 229 -5.92 -18.61 -8.62
CA VAL A 229 -5.77 -17.18 -8.92
C VAL A 229 -6.11 -16.88 -10.37
N THR A 230 -5.66 -17.72 -11.31
CA THR A 230 -6.00 -17.59 -12.73
C THR A 230 -7.51 -17.71 -12.95
N ALA A 231 -8.16 -18.69 -12.31
CA ALA A 231 -9.59 -18.91 -12.43
C ALA A 231 -10.42 -17.76 -11.85
N ILE A 232 -10.11 -17.29 -10.64
CA ILE A 232 -10.85 -16.20 -10.00
C ILE A 232 -10.57 -14.84 -10.66
N THR A 233 -9.36 -14.61 -11.16
CA THR A 233 -9.05 -13.45 -12.02
C THR A 233 -9.97 -13.43 -13.22
N LYS A 234 -10.07 -14.58 -13.91
CA LYS A 234 -10.92 -14.69 -15.08
C LYS A 234 -12.40 -14.44 -14.77
N LYS A 235 -12.86 -14.95 -13.63
CA LYS A 235 -14.24 -14.79 -13.14
C LYS A 235 -14.62 -13.32 -12.90
N TYR A 236 -13.73 -12.53 -12.30
CA TYR A 236 -14.06 -11.16 -11.87
C TYR A 236 -13.59 -10.05 -12.83
N PHE A 237 -12.59 -10.33 -13.67
CA PHE A 237 -11.93 -9.30 -14.49
C PHE A 237 -11.81 -9.65 -15.99
N GLY A 238 -12.24 -10.84 -16.43
CA GLY A 238 -12.17 -11.21 -17.85
C GLY A 238 -10.83 -11.85 -18.25
N ASP A 239 -10.24 -11.49 -19.39
CA ASP A 239 -8.95 -12.11 -19.78
C ASP A 239 -7.80 -11.57 -18.91
N PRO A 240 -7.04 -12.43 -18.20
CA PRO A 240 -5.89 -11.99 -17.40
C PRO A 240 -4.80 -11.26 -18.19
N ARG A 241 -4.80 -11.33 -19.54
CA ARG A 241 -3.86 -10.55 -20.38
C ARG A 241 -4.24 -9.07 -20.52
N GLU A 242 -5.50 -8.72 -20.27
CA GLU A 242 -6.03 -7.37 -20.42
C GLU A 242 -6.03 -6.60 -19.10
N TRP A 243 -5.93 -7.31 -17.98
CA TRP A 243 -5.88 -6.72 -16.64
C TRP A 243 -4.44 -6.79 -16.10
N ASN A 244 -3.89 -5.64 -15.71
CA ASN A 244 -2.59 -5.56 -15.03
C ASN A 244 -2.72 -6.07 -13.59
N ILE A 245 -3.07 -7.35 -13.40
CA ILE A 245 -2.83 -8.01 -12.12
C ILE A 245 -1.33 -8.26 -12.07
N ALA A 246 -0.61 -7.38 -11.38
CA ALA A 246 0.74 -7.64 -10.96
C ALA A 246 0.72 -8.83 -9.98
N ILE A 247 0.67 -10.05 -10.52
CA ILE A 247 1.14 -11.21 -9.77
C ILE A 247 2.60 -10.88 -9.52
N GLY A 248 2.97 -10.65 -8.26
CA GLY A 248 4.32 -10.23 -7.89
C GLY A 248 5.34 -11.13 -8.60
N HIS A 249 6.02 -10.57 -9.61
CA HIS A 249 7.04 -11.30 -10.36
C HIS A 249 8.27 -11.40 -9.46
N TYR A 250 8.26 -12.40 -8.59
CA TYR A 250 9.43 -12.72 -7.79
C TYR A 250 10.48 -13.36 -8.69
N THR A 251 11.74 -12.97 -8.49
CA THR A 251 12.84 -13.73 -9.10
C THR A 251 12.88 -15.13 -8.48
N PRO A 252 13.46 -16.13 -9.17
CA PRO A 252 13.61 -17.47 -8.61
C PRO A 252 14.28 -17.48 -7.22
N GLU A 253 15.19 -16.55 -6.95
CA GLU A 253 15.84 -16.36 -5.65
C GLU A 253 14.87 -15.84 -4.60
N GLN A 254 14.04 -14.85 -4.93
CA GLN A 254 13.01 -14.32 -4.03
C GLN A 254 11.95 -15.37 -3.71
N GLU A 255 11.53 -16.17 -4.70
CA GLU A 255 10.62 -17.29 -4.47
C GLU A 255 11.24 -18.32 -3.54
N ARG A 256 12.51 -18.70 -3.78
CA ARG A 256 13.24 -19.63 -2.90
C ARG A 256 13.33 -19.07 -1.48
N GLU A 257 13.67 -17.79 -1.33
CA GLU A 257 13.77 -17.14 -0.03
C GLU A 257 12.40 -17.12 0.69
N ASN A 258 11.32 -16.82 -0.03
CA ASN A 258 9.97 -16.89 0.50
C ASN A 258 9.59 -18.31 0.95
N ARG A 259 9.91 -19.35 0.17
CA ARG A 259 9.67 -20.75 0.56
C ARG A 259 10.39 -21.13 1.87
N ILE A 260 11.60 -20.61 2.08
CA ILE A 260 12.39 -20.87 3.29
C ILE A 260 11.84 -20.11 4.49
N MET A 261 11.49 -18.84 4.32
CA MET A 261 11.16 -17.94 5.42
C MET A 261 9.67 -17.99 5.79
N PHE A 262 8.79 -18.35 4.85
CA PHE A 262 7.35 -18.46 5.09
C PHE A 262 7.00 -19.38 6.27
N PRO A 263 7.51 -20.62 6.38
CA PRO A 263 7.20 -21.49 7.52
C PRO A 263 7.65 -20.92 8.86
N LEU A 264 8.75 -20.14 8.88
CA LEU A 264 9.24 -19.50 10.09
C LEU A 264 8.34 -18.37 10.58
N LEU A 265 7.72 -17.65 9.65
CA LEU A 265 6.81 -16.54 9.94
C LEU A 265 5.36 -16.98 10.08
N LEU A 266 5.03 -18.22 9.74
CA LEU A 266 3.67 -18.71 9.84
C LEU A 266 3.21 -18.79 11.30
N ASP A 267 2.05 -18.20 11.58
CA ASP A 267 1.44 -18.17 12.91
C ASP A 267 0.03 -18.78 12.88
N LYS A 268 -0.22 -19.76 13.73
CA LYS A 268 -1.50 -20.49 13.79
C LYS A 268 -2.68 -19.59 14.18
N GLU A 269 -2.40 -18.56 14.97
CA GLU A 269 -3.39 -17.59 15.44
C GLU A 269 -3.46 -16.36 14.51
N SER A 270 -2.77 -16.39 13.36
CA SER A 270 -2.66 -15.29 12.40
C SER A 270 -2.33 -13.98 13.10
N TYR A 271 -1.36 -14.00 14.02
CA TYR A 271 -0.90 -12.88 14.84
C TYR A 271 -2.01 -12.17 15.65
N GLY A 272 -3.11 -12.88 15.94
CA GLY A 272 -4.25 -12.36 16.70
C GLY A 272 -5.35 -11.70 15.86
N LEU A 273 -5.25 -11.74 14.53
CA LEU A 273 -6.25 -11.17 13.62
C LEU A 273 -7.67 -11.70 13.92
N ARG A 274 -7.81 -13.02 14.09
CA ARG A 274 -9.10 -13.69 14.36
C ARG A 274 -9.77 -13.23 15.66
N LYS A 275 -8.98 -12.89 16.68
CA LYS A 275 -9.50 -12.34 17.95
C LYS A 275 -10.00 -10.90 17.77
N SER A 276 -9.35 -10.13 16.90
CA SER A 276 -9.73 -8.72 16.65
C SER A 276 -10.99 -8.58 15.78
N MET A 277 -11.21 -9.48 14.82
CA MET A 277 -12.43 -9.45 13.99
C MET A 277 -13.69 -9.75 14.82
N ASN A 278 -13.65 -10.75 15.70
CA ASN A 278 -14.80 -11.14 16.54
C ASN A 278 -15.23 -10.07 17.55
N GLN A 279 -14.34 -9.14 17.93
CA GLN A 279 -14.67 -8.03 18.84
C GLN A 279 -15.29 -6.83 18.11
N SER A 280 -15.09 -6.70 16.80
CA SER A 280 -15.51 -5.53 16.01
C SER A 280 -16.96 -5.61 15.51
N TYR A 281 -17.62 -6.76 15.70
CA TYR A 281 -19.02 -7.01 15.29
C TYR A 281 -19.98 -7.23 16.48
N THR A 282 -19.51 -7.02 17.72
CA THR A 282 -20.29 -7.22 18.97
C THR A 282 -20.67 -5.92 19.70
N THR A 283 -20.53 -4.77 19.05
CA THR A 283 -20.95 -3.45 19.53
C THR A 283 -21.63 -2.70 18.40
#